data_AF-A0A916D6Z5-F1
#
_entry.id   AF-A0A916D6Z5-F1
#
_cell.length_a   1.000
_cell.length_b   1.000
_cell.length_c   1.000
_cell.angle_alpha   90.00
_cell.angle_beta   90.00
_cell.angle_gamma   90.00
#
_symmetry.space_group_name_H-M   'P 1'
#
loop_
_entity.id
_entity.type
_entity.pdbx_description
1 polymer ?
#
loop_
_entity_poly.entity_id
_entity_poly.type
_entity_poly.pdbx_seq_one_letter_code
_entity_poly.pdbx_strand_id
1 'polypeptide(L)'
;MPRRSLTRSGNPVPHPRYGSAPIASGLKIPEDEIRRGFWRHGRDELFPETVLRANTDKQNFAVFPRQYYVDVLRTCRTCHRPFIFFAREQRYWFETLRFFVDADCVLCPVCRRDSRTVQRRLRRYSDLLPKANPTSKDLMLLVDDAAFLLEHGALRNLSSVGALKNRALRVIPEYPGLEQLKKILAASREARSAASQETHPR
;
A
#
# COMPACT_ATOMS: atom_id res chain seq x y z
N MET A 1 -1.50 6.28 -36.13
CA MET A 1 -1.88 6.64 -34.74
C MET A 1 -0.59 6.83 -33.95
N PRO A 2 -0.27 8.06 -33.49
CA PRO A 2 0.99 8.29 -32.79
C PRO A 2 0.95 7.55 -31.45
N ARG A 3 2.01 6.78 -31.16
CA ARG A 3 2.23 6.17 -29.84
C ARG A 3 2.18 7.30 -28.81
N ARG A 4 1.25 7.25 -27.85
CA ARG A 4 1.28 8.17 -26.71
C ARG A 4 2.54 7.82 -25.90
N SER A 5 3.59 8.56 -26.21
CA SER A 5 4.88 8.45 -25.59
C SER A 5 4.76 8.79 -24.10
N LEU A 6 5.36 7.95 -23.25
CA LEU A 6 5.59 8.17 -21.81
C LEU A 6 6.26 9.52 -21.48
N THR A 7 6.69 10.28 -22.49
CA THR A 7 7.35 11.59 -22.35
C THR A 7 6.53 12.65 -21.61
N ARG A 8 5.20 12.51 -21.47
CA ARG A 8 4.40 13.47 -20.69
C ARG A 8 4.33 13.17 -19.18
N SER A 9 4.69 11.97 -18.72
CA SER A 9 4.11 11.45 -17.47
C SER A 9 5.13 10.98 -16.42
N GLY A 10 6.42 11.31 -16.61
CA GLY A 10 7.50 10.99 -15.68
C GLY A 10 7.92 9.52 -15.71
N ASN A 11 9.02 9.17 -15.02
CA ASN A 11 9.51 7.78 -14.94
C ASN A 11 8.66 6.98 -13.92
N PRO A 12 7.79 6.05 -14.36
CA PRO A 12 6.89 5.35 -13.45
C PRO A 12 7.65 4.37 -12.55
N VAL A 13 7.13 4.16 -11.34
CA VAL A 13 7.66 3.17 -10.41
C VAL A 13 7.63 1.78 -11.07
N PRO A 14 8.76 1.05 -11.13
CA PRO A 14 8.82 -0.24 -11.79
C PRO A 14 7.96 -1.27 -11.06
N HIS A 15 7.10 -1.97 -11.81
CA HIS A 15 6.34 -3.09 -11.31
C HIS A 15 7.21 -4.36 -11.28
N PRO A 16 7.21 -5.13 -10.18
CA PRO A 16 8.12 -6.26 -9.99
C PRO A 16 8.00 -7.38 -11.02
N ARG A 17 6.86 -7.47 -11.73
CA ARG A 17 6.63 -8.47 -12.79
C ARG A 17 6.57 -7.90 -14.20
N TYR A 18 6.29 -6.61 -14.35
CA TYR A 18 5.90 -6.03 -15.65
C TYR A 18 6.81 -4.87 -16.07
N GLY A 19 7.76 -4.46 -15.22
CA GLY A 19 8.65 -3.35 -15.49
C GLY A 19 7.95 -2.00 -15.38
N SER A 20 8.46 -1.01 -16.11
CA SER A 20 8.03 0.39 -16.08
C SER A 20 7.38 0.87 -17.39
N ALA A 21 7.20 -0.02 -18.37
CA ALA A 21 6.66 0.33 -19.68
C ALA A 21 5.35 -0.43 -19.97
N PRO A 22 4.38 0.19 -20.65
CA PRO A 22 3.16 -0.48 -21.10
C PRO A 22 3.46 -1.72 -21.97
N ILE A 23 2.67 -2.78 -21.83
CA ILE A 23 2.87 -4.04 -22.56
C ILE A 23 1.77 -4.23 -23.61
N ALA A 24 2.12 -4.04 -24.88
CA ALA A 24 1.17 -4.19 -25.98
C ALA A 24 0.59 -5.62 -26.05
N SER A 25 -0.71 -5.74 -26.27
CA SER A 25 -1.40 -7.03 -26.36
C SER A 25 -1.54 -7.56 -27.79
N GLY A 26 -1.38 -6.68 -28.78
CA GLY A 26 -1.64 -6.97 -30.21
C GLY A 26 -3.12 -6.90 -30.60
N LEU A 27 -4.03 -6.70 -29.64
CA LEU A 27 -5.45 -6.50 -29.93
C LEU A 27 -5.70 -5.09 -30.46
N LYS A 28 -6.58 -4.99 -31.46
CA LYS A 28 -7.03 -3.72 -32.05
C LYS A 28 -8.47 -3.47 -31.63
N ILE A 29 -8.65 -2.96 -30.42
CA ILE A 29 -9.96 -2.49 -29.93
C ILE A 29 -9.96 -0.95 -30.00
N PRO A 30 -11.00 -0.33 -30.57
CA PRO A 30 -11.15 1.12 -30.57
C PRO A 30 -11.11 1.70 -29.15
N GLU A 31 -10.40 2.82 -28.97
CA GLU A 31 -10.23 3.44 -27.64
C GLU A 31 -11.57 3.87 -27.02
N ASP A 32 -12.53 4.31 -27.84
CA ASP A 32 -13.87 4.67 -27.41
C ASP A 32 -14.64 3.47 -26.85
N GLU A 33 -14.45 2.29 -27.44
CA GLU A 33 -15.00 1.03 -26.93
C GLU A 33 -14.38 0.66 -25.58
N ILE A 34 -13.06 0.80 -25.44
CA ILE A 34 -12.36 0.57 -24.17
C ILE A 34 -12.89 1.52 -23.09
N ARG A 35 -13.06 2.81 -23.41
CA ARG A 35 -13.55 3.82 -22.46
C ARG A 35 -14.99 3.58 -22.02
N ARG A 36 -15.86 3.08 -22.91
CA ARG A 36 -17.23 2.66 -22.55
C ARG A 36 -17.26 1.38 -21.72
N GLY A 37 -16.23 0.55 -21.80
CA GLY A 37 -16.14 -0.73 -21.08
C GLY A 37 -16.04 -0.62 -19.56
N PHE A 38 -15.77 0.57 -19.01
CA PHE A 38 -15.82 0.83 -17.58
C PHE A 38 -15.99 2.33 -17.27
N TRP A 39 -16.94 2.67 -16.40
CA TRP A 39 -17.36 4.06 -16.11
C TRP A 39 -16.22 5.01 -15.71
N ARG A 40 -15.14 4.50 -15.08
CA ARG A 40 -14.03 5.33 -14.62
C ARG A 40 -13.02 5.68 -15.72
N HIS A 41 -12.98 4.93 -16.80
CA HIS A 41 -11.98 5.10 -17.87
C HIS A 41 -12.08 6.45 -18.57
N GLY A 42 -13.20 7.18 -18.47
CA GLY A 42 -13.34 8.51 -19.06
C GLY A 42 -12.33 9.56 -18.57
N ARG A 43 -11.84 9.44 -17.32
CA ARG A 43 -10.92 10.42 -16.71
C ARG A 43 -9.46 9.97 -16.66
N ASP A 44 -9.18 8.75 -17.09
CA ASP A 44 -7.89 8.12 -16.91
C ASP A 44 -6.99 8.25 -18.14
N GLU A 45 -5.68 8.35 -17.89
CA GLU A 45 -4.65 8.18 -18.92
C GLU A 45 -4.45 6.68 -19.18
N LEU A 46 -4.93 6.23 -20.33
CA LEU A 46 -4.93 4.83 -20.77
C LEU A 46 -3.85 4.61 -21.83
N PHE A 47 -3.37 3.38 -21.94
CA PHE A 47 -2.55 2.89 -23.05
C PHE A 47 -3.34 1.86 -23.88
N PRO A 48 -4.18 2.29 -24.84
CA PRO A 48 -5.14 1.41 -25.54
C PRO A 48 -4.50 0.18 -26.20
N GLU A 49 -3.25 0.28 -26.63
CA GLU A 49 -2.47 -0.81 -27.25
C GLU A 49 -2.24 -2.01 -26.33
N THR A 50 -2.47 -1.85 -25.03
CA THR A 50 -2.27 -2.87 -23.99
C THR A 50 -3.55 -3.62 -23.63
N VAL A 51 -4.65 -3.31 -24.31
CA VAL A 51 -5.99 -3.83 -24.01
C VAL A 51 -6.04 -5.36 -23.96
N LEU A 52 -6.71 -5.90 -22.95
CA LEU A 52 -7.04 -7.31 -22.81
C LEU A 52 -8.55 -7.47 -22.69
N ARG A 53 -9.10 -8.51 -23.33
CA ARG A 53 -10.48 -8.94 -23.07
C ARG A 53 -10.56 -9.52 -21.66
N ALA A 54 -11.60 -9.13 -20.93
CA ALA A 54 -11.88 -9.68 -19.62
C ALA A 54 -12.84 -10.88 -19.72
N ASN A 55 -12.73 -11.82 -18.79
CA ASN A 55 -13.73 -12.86 -18.58
C ASN A 55 -14.70 -12.39 -17.49
N THR A 56 -15.90 -11.98 -17.89
CA THR A 56 -16.91 -11.40 -16.98
C THR A 56 -17.46 -12.41 -15.97
N ASP A 57 -17.53 -13.69 -16.33
CA ASP A 57 -17.99 -14.77 -15.44
C ASP A 57 -17.04 -14.96 -14.25
N LYS A 58 -15.77 -14.59 -14.45
CA LYS A 58 -14.74 -14.64 -13.42
C LYS A 58 -14.68 -13.38 -12.56
N GLN A 59 -15.53 -12.39 -12.77
CA GLN A 59 -15.52 -11.16 -11.99
C GLN A 59 -16.47 -11.20 -10.80
N ASN A 60 -16.21 -10.32 -9.83
CA ASN A 60 -17.10 -10.03 -8.71
C ASN A 60 -17.57 -8.56 -8.84
N PHE A 61 -18.86 -8.34 -9.11
CA PHE A 61 -19.41 -7.02 -9.40
C PHE A 61 -20.86 -6.91 -8.92
N ALA A 62 -21.31 -5.69 -8.58
CA ALA A 62 -22.71 -5.46 -8.17
C ALA A 62 -23.59 -4.96 -9.31
N VAL A 63 -23.05 -4.14 -10.21
CA VAL A 63 -23.84 -3.48 -11.26
C VAL A 63 -23.43 -3.96 -12.65
N PHE A 64 -22.19 -3.69 -13.07
CA PHE A 64 -21.70 -4.09 -14.38
C PHE A 64 -20.27 -4.63 -14.31
N PRO A 65 -19.96 -5.70 -15.07
CA PRO A 65 -18.60 -6.19 -15.18
C PRO A 65 -17.75 -5.26 -16.05
N ARG A 66 -16.42 -5.37 -15.91
CA ARG A 66 -15.47 -4.74 -16.84
C ARG A 66 -15.34 -5.61 -18.07
N GLN A 67 -15.56 -5.02 -19.25
CA GLN A 67 -15.41 -5.74 -20.53
C GLN A 67 -13.94 -5.88 -20.95
N TYR A 68 -13.13 -4.89 -20.56
CA TYR A 68 -11.73 -4.76 -20.95
C TYR A 68 -10.86 -4.39 -19.76
N TYR A 69 -9.61 -4.83 -19.82
CA TYR A 69 -8.53 -4.31 -19.00
C TYR A 69 -7.54 -3.59 -19.90
N VAL A 70 -6.99 -2.48 -19.43
CA VAL A 70 -6.02 -1.67 -20.19
C VAL A 70 -5.02 -1.11 -19.19
N ASP A 71 -3.74 -0.99 -19.56
CA ASP A 71 -2.75 -0.34 -18.71
C ASP A 71 -3.22 1.10 -18.43
N VAL A 72 -3.26 1.47 -17.15
CA VAL A 72 -3.70 2.80 -16.70
C VAL A 72 -2.59 3.47 -15.92
N LEU A 73 -2.25 4.71 -16.28
CA LEU A 73 -1.33 5.50 -15.48
C LEU A 73 -2.03 6.04 -14.24
N ARG A 74 -1.40 5.88 -13.08
CA ARG A 74 -1.89 6.30 -11.76
C ARG A 74 -0.82 7.06 -11.00
N THR A 75 -1.27 7.85 -10.02
CA THR A 75 -0.40 8.52 -9.06
C THR A 75 -0.53 7.83 -7.70
N CYS A 76 0.60 7.43 -7.10
CA CYS A 76 0.59 6.80 -5.80
C CYS A 76 0.11 7.78 -4.73
N ARG A 77 -0.89 7.40 -3.93
CA ARG A 77 -1.42 8.25 -2.85
C ARG A 77 -0.39 8.52 -1.74
N THR A 78 0.61 7.66 -1.57
CA THR A 78 1.61 7.77 -0.49
C THR A 78 2.87 8.50 -0.94
N CYS A 79 3.53 8.04 -2.01
CA CYS A 79 4.79 8.62 -2.46
C CYS A 79 4.63 9.62 -3.61
N HIS A 80 3.41 9.83 -4.11
CA HIS A 80 3.08 10.75 -5.21
C HIS A 80 3.78 10.47 -6.55
N ARG A 81 4.52 9.36 -6.66
CA ARG A 81 5.18 8.94 -7.89
C ARG A 81 4.16 8.31 -8.86
N PRO A 82 4.32 8.53 -10.17
CA PRO A 82 3.52 7.85 -11.18
C PRO A 82 3.82 6.35 -11.18
N PHE A 83 2.82 5.52 -11.50
CA PHE A 83 2.98 4.08 -11.70
C PHE A 83 1.88 3.55 -12.62
N ILE A 84 2.12 2.41 -13.26
CA ILE A 84 1.16 1.78 -14.17
C ILE A 84 0.38 0.70 -13.42
N PHE A 85 -0.95 0.77 -13.46
CA PHE A 85 -1.80 -0.35 -13.09
C PHE A 85 -2.05 -1.21 -14.33
N PHE A 86 -1.27 -2.27 -14.45
CA PHE A 86 -1.23 -3.07 -15.68
C PHE A 86 -2.53 -3.83 -15.93
N ALA A 87 -2.92 -3.98 -17.19
CA ALA A 87 -4.06 -4.78 -17.64
C ALA A 87 -3.95 -6.24 -17.15
N ARG A 88 -2.74 -6.79 -17.19
CA ARG A 88 -2.44 -8.13 -16.65
C ARG A 88 -2.60 -8.21 -15.13
N GLU A 89 -2.26 -7.13 -14.42
CA GLU A 89 -2.47 -7.02 -12.98
C GLU A 89 -3.96 -6.96 -12.63
N GLN A 90 -4.72 -6.12 -13.36
CA GLN A 90 -6.16 -6.00 -13.26
C GLN A 90 -6.86 -7.35 -13.47
N ARG A 91 -6.51 -8.06 -14.55
CA ARG A 91 -7.05 -9.39 -14.82
C ARG A 91 -6.83 -10.35 -13.65
N TYR A 92 -5.62 -10.38 -13.09
CA TYR A 92 -5.34 -11.22 -11.92
C TYR A 92 -6.14 -10.79 -10.68
N TRP A 93 -6.26 -9.49 -10.42
CA TRP A 93 -7.03 -8.96 -9.28
C TRP A 93 -8.50 -9.36 -9.34
N PHE A 94 -9.14 -9.14 -10.48
CA PHE A 94 -10.57 -9.28 -10.59
C PHE A 94 -11.00 -10.71 -10.91
N GLU A 95 -10.23 -11.43 -11.75
CA GLU A 95 -10.61 -12.80 -12.16
C GLU A 95 -10.04 -13.88 -11.24
N THR A 96 -8.86 -13.68 -10.65
CA THR A 96 -8.22 -14.70 -9.79
C THR A 96 -8.39 -14.41 -8.32
N LEU A 97 -8.08 -13.18 -7.87
CA LEU A 97 -8.26 -12.79 -6.46
C LEU A 97 -9.72 -12.43 -6.12
N ARG A 98 -10.59 -12.36 -7.13
CA ARG A 98 -12.03 -12.05 -7.00
C ARG A 98 -12.31 -10.75 -6.25
N PHE A 99 -11.38 -9.79 -6.36
CA PHE A 99 -11.64 -8.43 -5.89
C PHE A 99 -12.82 -7.85 -6.66
N PHE A 100 -13.57 -7.00 -5.98
CA PHE A 100 -14.69 -6.31 -6.58
C PHE A 100 -14.21 -5.44 -7.75
N VAL A 101 -14.91 -5.42 -8.88
CA VAL A 101 -14.44 -4.74 -10.10
C VAL A 101 -14.25 -3.23 -9.92
N ASP A 102 -14.93 -2.61 -8.97
CA ASP A 102 -14.75 -1.18 -8.64
C ASP A 102 -13.57 -0.92 -7.70
N ALA A 103 -12.86 -1.96 -7.23
CA ALA A 103 -11.67 -1.79 -6.42
C ALA A 103 -10.59 -1.05 -7.22
N ASP A 104 -9.98 -0.05 -6.57
CA ASP A 104 -9.00 0.82 -7.20
C ASP A 104 -7.58 0.56 -6.69
N CYS A 105 -6.63 0.72 -7.62
CA CYS A 105 -5.22 0.64 -7.36
C CYS A 105 -4.68 2.05 -7.07
N VAL A 106 -4.69 2.44 -5.79
CA VAL A 106 -4.26 3.79 -5.35
C VAL A 106 -2.81 3.86 -4.85
N LEU A 107 -2.14 2.72 -4.71
CA LEU A 107 -0.76 2.62 -4.24
C LEU A 107 0.11 1.92 -5.28
N CYS A 108 1.32 2.46 -5.49
CA CYS A 108 2.33 1.81 -6.33
C CYS A 108 2.78 0.47 -5.70
N PRO A 109 3.43 -0.42 -6.48
CA PRO A 109 3.81 -1.75 -6.01
C PRO A 109 4.72 -1.75 -4.76
N VAL A 110 5.60 -0.76 -4.65
CA VAL A 110 6.48 -0.57 -3.49
C VAL A 110 5.65 -0.21 -2.25
N CYS A 111 4.91 0.91 -2.30
CA CYS A 111 4.09 1.34 -1.17
C CYS A 111 3.01 0.32 -0.78
N ARG A 112 2.49 -0.46 -1.73
CA ARG A 112 1.54 -1.54 -1.42
C ARG A 112 2.21 -2.68 -0.66
N ARG A 113 3.46 -3.03 -1.01
CA ARG A 113 4.26 -4.03 -0.27
C ARG A 113 4.52 -3.53 1.15
N ASP A 114 4.93 -2.29 1.29
CA ASP A 114 5.23 -1.69 2.60
C ASP A 114 3.98 -1.63 3.48
N SER A 115 2.85 -1.20 2.89
CA SER A 115 1.55 -1.22 3.57
C SER A 115 1.16 -2.61 4.05
N ARG A 116 1.38 -3.67 3.25
CA ARG A 116 1.13 -5.06 3.69
C ARG A 116 2.04 -5.48 4.85
N THR A 117 3.29 -5.03 4.87
CA THR A 117 4.21 -5.28 5.98
C THR A 117 3.73 -4.59 7.26
N VAL A 118 3.35 -3.32 7.16
CA VAL A 118 2.76 -2.55 8.28
C VAL A 118 1.50 -3.25 8.81
N GLN A 119 0.57 -3.63 7.93
CA GLN A 119 -0.67 -4.31 8.35
C GLN A 119 -0.41 -5.66 9.01
N ARG A 120 0.55 -6.45 8.49
CA ARG A 120 0.93 -7.73 9.09
C ARG A 120 1.50 -7.55 10.50
N ARG A 121 2.41 -6.59 10.67
CA ARG A 121 3.02 -6.29 11.98
C ARG A 121 2.02 -5.70 12.94
N LEU A 122 1.12 -4.83 12.48
CA LEU A 122 0.04 -4.29 13.28
C LEU A 122 -0.89 -5.38 13.78
N ARG A 123 -1.29 -6.32 12.91
CA ARG A 123 -2.08 -7.49 13.30
C ARG A 123 -1.37 -8.32 14.37
N ARG A 124 -0.11 -8.69 14.13
CA ARG A 124 0.68 -9.45 15.11
C ARG A 124 0.80 -8.71 16.45
N TYR A 125 1.07 -7.41 16.42
CA TYR A 125 1.10 -6.56 17.61
C TYR A 125 -0.23 -6.59 18.36
N SER A 126 -1.35 -6.37 17.66
CA SER A 126 -2.69 -6.41 18.23
C SER A 126 -3.08 -7.77 18.80
N ASP A 127 -2.64 -8.87 18.17
CA ASP A 127 -2.90 -10.24 18.64
C ASP A 127 -2.07 -10.60 19.88
N LEU A 128 -0.83 -10.10 19.97
CA LEU A 128 0.10 -10.40 21.08
C LEU A 128 -0.10 -9.50 22.30
N LEU A 129 -0.47 -8.23 22.10
CA LEU A 129 -0.59 -7.23 23.18
C LEU A 129 -1.54 -7.64 24.31
N PRO A 130 -2.74 -8.20 24.05
CA PRO A 130 -3.69 -8.56 25.12
C PRO A 130 -3.35 -9.87 25.83
N LYS A 131 -2.33 -10.62 25.40
CA LYS A 131 -1.94 -11.87 26.07
C LYS A 131 -1.58 -11.59 27.54
N ALA A 132 -2.26 -12.27 28.47
CA ALA A 132 -2.02 -12.12 29.90
C ALA A 132 -0.58 -12.51 30.26
N ASN A 133 -0.12 -13.66 29.76
CA ASN A 133 1.22 -14.22 30.02
C ASN A 133 2.01 -14.39 28.71
N PRO A 134 2.54 -13.31 28.12
CA PRO A 134 3.38 -13.38 26.93
C PRO A 134 4.71 -14.01 27.30
N THR A 135 5.20 -14.89 26.43
CA THR A 135 6.54 -15.46 26.54
C THR A 135 7.60 -14.40 26.26
N SER A 136 8.86 -14.67 26.61
CA SER A 136 9.98 -13.79 26.25
C SER A 136 10.05 -13.55 24.73
N LYS A 137 9.73 -14.56 23.92
CA LYS A 137 9.65 -14.43 22.45
C LYS A 137 8.50 -13.52 22.01
N ASP A 138 7.33 -13.63 22.62
CA ASP A 138 6.21 -12.73 22.34
C ASP A 138 6.57 -11.28 22.68
N LEU A 139 7.28 -11.05 23.79
CA LEU A 139 7.76 -9.71 24.18
C LEU A 139 8.79 -9.15 23.20
N MET A 140 9.73 -9.96 22.72
CA MET A 140 10.69 -9.53 21.69
C MET A 140 9.95 -9.10 20.41
N LEU A 141 8.99 -9.91 19.95
CA LEU A 141 8.16 -9.57 18.77
C LEU A 141 7.34 -8.29 18.97
N LEU A 142 6.76 -8.11 20.16
CA LEU A 142 6.02 -6.90 20.52
C LEU A 142 6.91 -5.66 20.50
N VAL A 143 8.13 -5.76 21.03
CA VAL A 143 9.11 -4.65 21.03
C VAL A 143 9.47 -4.26 19.60
N ASP A 144 9.81 -5.25 18.76
CA ASP A 144 10.19 -5.01 17.36
C ASP A 144 9.05 -4.42 16.54
N ASP A 145 7.83 -4.93 16.72
CA ASP A 145 6.66 -4.42 16.01
C ASP A 145 6.27 -3.03 16.51
N ALA A 146 6.36 -2.77 17.82
CA ALA A 146 6.09 -1.44 18.36
C ALA A 146 7.05 -0.39 17.80
N ALA A 147 8.35 -0.71 17.75
CA ALA A 147 9.37 0.14 17.16
C ALA A 147 9.07 0.43 15.69
N PHE A 148 8.87 -0.62 14.89
CA PHE A 148 8.56 -0.51 13.47
C PHE A 148 7.28 0.31 13.20
N LEU A 149 6.20 0.00 13.92
CA LEU A 149 4.90 0.65 13.71
C LEU A 149 4.91 2.12 14.16
N LEU A 150 5.73 2.48 15.16
CA LEU A 150 5.94 3.87 15.54
C LEU A 150 6.65 4.65 14.43
N GLU A 151 7.77 4.12 13.90
CA GLU A 151 8.50 4.74 12.79
C GLU A 151 7.62 4.94 11.55
N HIS A 152 6.70 4.01 11.29
CA HIS A 152 5.77 4.09 10.16
C HIS A 152 4.48 4.88 10.47
N GLY A 153 4.38 5.50 11.65
CA GLY A 153 3.22 6.31 12.06
C GLY A 153 1.91 5.54 12.26
N ALA A 154 1.98 4.19 12.27
CA ALA A 154 0.84 3.30 12.48
C ALA A 154 0.45 3.17 13.96
N LEU A 155 1.40 3.36 14.87
CA LEU A 155 1.14 3.52 16.30
C LEU A 155 1.30 4.98 16.72
N ARG A 156 0.28 5.51 17.40
CA ARG A 156 0.26 6.89 17.91
C ARG A 156 0.18 6.97 19.43
N ASN A 157 -0.10 5.88 20.14
CA ASN A 157 -0.21 5.93 21.60
C ASN A 157 1.18 5.70 22.23
N LEU A 158 1.91 6.79 22.52
CA LEU A 158 3.24 6.71 23.11
C LEU A 158 3.22 6.18 24.56
N SER A 159 2.11 6.36 25.28
CA SER A 159 1.96 5.90 26.66
C SER A 159 1.85 4.38 26.72
N SER A 160 1.02 3.78 25.85
CA SER A 160 0.89 2.32 25.78
C SER A 160 2.20 1.64 25.36
N VAL A 161 2.92 2.23 24.41
CA VAL A 161 4.23 1.71 24.01
C VAL A 161 5.28 1.91 25.12
N GLY A 162 5.20 2.98 25.90
CA GLY A 162 6.02 3.16 27.11
C GLY A 162 5.76 2.09 28.18
N ALA A 163 4.49 1.72 28.40
CA ALA A 163 4.12 0.64 29.31
C ALA A 163 4.65 -0.71 28.83
N LEU A 164 4.53 -1.01 27.53
CA LEU A 164 5.11 -2.20 26.91
C LEU A 164 6.63 -2.26 27.12
N LYS A 165 7.35 -1.16 26.86
CA LYS A 165 8.80 -1.08 27.07
C LYS A 165 9.17 -1.39 28.52
N ASN A 166 8.46 -0.80 29.50
CA ASN A 166 8.72 -1.05 30.92
C ASN A 166 8.44 -2.50 31.31
N ARG A 167 7.39 -3.12 30.75
CA ARG A 167 7.10 -4.54 30.93
C ARG A 167 8.23 -5.41 30.38
N ALA A 168 8.69 -5.12 29.16
CA ALA A 168 9.74 -5.88 28.50
C ALA A 168 11.11 -5.73 29.21
N LEU A 169 11.46 -4.54 29.71
CA LEU A 169 12.69 -4.32 30.49
C LEU A 169 12.79 -5.21 31.75
N ARG A 170 11.66 -5.60 32.35
CA ARG A 170 11.67 -6.49 33.53
C ARG A 170 11.93 -7.96 33.18
N VAL A 171 11.61 -8.38 31.96
CA VAL A 171 11.62 -9.80 31.56
C VAL A 171 12.77 -10.11 30.60
N ILE A 172 13.12 -9.18 29.71
CA ILE A 172 14.14 -9.32 28.66
C ILE A 172 15.08 -8.11 28.62
N PRO A 173 15.75 -7.74 29.72
CA PRO A 173 16.53 -6.50 29.83
C PRO A 173 17.66 -6.37 28.80
N GLU A 174 18.27 -7.49 28.40
CA GLU A 174 19.40 -7.54 27.46
C GLU A 174 18.97 -7.57 25.99
N TYR A 175 17.66 -7.53 25.69
CA TYR A 175 17.18 -7.60 24.31
C TYR A 175 17.53 -6.33 23.53
N PRO A 176 18.33 -6.40 22.45
CA PRO A 176 18.81 -5.21 21.72
C PRO A 176 17.69 -4.32 21.17
N GLY A 177 16.54 -4.91 20.81
CA GLY A 177 15.38 -4.17 20.30
C GLY A 177 14.83 -3.14 21.30
N LEU A 178 15.10 -3.29 22.60
CA LEU A 178 14.70 -2.31 23.61
C LEU A 178 15.43 -0.97 23.46
N GLU A 179 16.71 -0.99 23.07
CA GLU A 179 17.45 0.25 22.84
C GLU A 179 16.92 0.99 21.61
N GLN A 180 16.59 0.25 20.55
CA GLN A 180 15.96 0.84 19.37
C GLN A 180 14.59 1.46 19.72
N LEU A 181 13.76 0.74 20.48
CA LEU A 181 12.46 1.24 20.91
C LEU A 181 12.58 2.49 21.80
N LYS A 182 13.59 2.56 22.69
CA LYS A 182 13.87 3.75 23.51
C LYS A 182 14.17 4.97 22.65
N LYS A 183 15.06 4.82 21.65
CA LYS A 183 15.44 5.91 20.74
C LYS A 183 14.24 6.42 19.95
N ILE A 184 13.46 5.53 19.35
CA ILE A 184 12.26 5.90 18.57
C ILE A 184 11.21 6.59 19.45
N LEU A 185 10.98 6.08 20.67
CA LEU A 185 10.05 6.69 21.61
C LEU A 185 10.47 8.10 22.04
N ALA A 186 11.77 8.33 22.28
CA ALA A 186 12.28 9.64 22.62
C ALA A 186 12.07 10.63 21.47
N ALA A 187 12.53 10.28 20.26
CA ALA A 187 12.34 11.08 19.06
C ALA A 187 10.85 11.37 18.76
N SER A 188 9.97 10.39 18.95
CA SER A 188 8.51 10.56 18.75
C SER A 188 7.87 11.51 19.77
N ARG A 189 8.41 11.59 21.00
CA ARG A 189 7.94 12.53 22.02
C ARG A 189 8.40 13.95 21.72
N GLU A 190 9.67 14.11 21.34
CA GLU A 190 10.24 15.40 20.94
C GLU A 190 9.50 16.00 19.74
N ALA A 191 9.26 15.19 18.70
CA ALA A 191 8.48 15.60 17.53
C ALA A 191 7.05 16.04 17.90
N ARG A 192 6.41 15.40 18.88
CA ARG A 192 5.09 15.80 19.36
C ARG A 192 5.11 17.11 20.14
N SER A 193 6.08 17.29 21.03
CA SER A 193 6.21 18.55 21.77
C SER A 193 6.46 19.73 20.85
N ALA A 194 7.28 19.56 19.81
CA ALA A 194 7.54 20.60 18.81
C ALA A 194 6.26 20.96 18.03
N ALA A 195 5.50 19.96 17.56
CA ALA A 195 4.25 20.20 16.84
C ALA A 195 3.16 20.90 17.68
N SER A 196 3.13 20.69 19.01
CA SER A 196 2.20 21.39 19.90
C SER A 196 2.57 22.86 20.14
N GLN A 197 3.84 23.24 19.96
CA GLN A 197 4.30 24.63 20.12
C GLN A 197 4.01 25.50 18.89
N GLU A 198 3.92 24.91 17.70
CA GLU A 198 3.62 25.63 16.44
C GLU A 198 2.13 25.93 16.22
N THR A 199 1.21 25.21 16.90
CA THR A 199 -0.25 25.39 16.75
C THR A 199 -0.85 26.57 17.55
N HIS A 200 -0.01 27.45 18.09
CA HIS A 200 -0.44 28.71 18.71
C HIS A 200 0.27 29.91 18.05
N PRO A 201 -0.16 30.34 16.85
CA PRO A 201 0.24 31.63 16.35
C PRO A 201 -0.47 32.70 17.18
N ARG A 202 0.32 33.63 17.72
CA ARG A 202 -0.16 34.88 18.33
C ARG A 202 -0.91 35.73 17.30
#